data_AF-A0A521UR64-F1
#
_entry.id   AF-A0A521UR64-F1
#
_cell.length_a   1.000
_cell.length_b   1.000
_cell.length_c   1.000
_cell.angle_alpha   90.00
_cell.angle_beta   90.00
_cell.angle_gamma   90.00
#
_symmetry.space_group_name_H-M   'P 1'
#
loop_
_entity.id
_entity.type
_entity.pdbx_description
1 polymer ?
#
loop_
_entity_poly.entity_id
_entity_poly.type
_entity_poly.pdbx_seq_one_letter_code
_entity_poly.pdbx_strand_id
1 'polypeptide(L)'
;MDEQLIVVRRMFGCGTDAKDFYRRYAGSAPEQKQTLNRVAWRLWFTLLLRYHSNIQAQPHFSPSDQYYIDHVMLPSLEIYLLFTCIDALVQPVPHRQFPDWLSTHSNDQSWDIAAIRRLHSRYQQEMGVGANLRRAFADLPTPLVEWLANNVWVYATDDRPPFDRMQEPQKTVELIRNYFYNVRRNQFTHSSWPLPTAVEDNIELSDGWVMNPACWDYEIDEQRPRLQPRKGIDEATILRLIVDAMGLKILGIAMDSSLIHAYISNQSRLSAFYGFFGDVYQNAEWLQSCMNYVEDGKGLYYNYLDACDIPPLRSDWASIISDRFVVDYQLEAGLKEVTLLYLNQVQQLNAAIARFNDLHAPVTAGCVDRGMAIAERRKAIRQFFVEQSATVAFKSVVDMPSRVQMRNLWLIARDPSYS
;
A
#
# COMPACT_ATOMS: atom_id res chain seq x y z
N MET A 1 8.05 -4.16 29.09
CA MET A 1 8.73 -4.65 27.87
C MET A 1 9.21 -3.43 27.13
N ASP A 2 10.46 -3.40 26.66
CA ASP A 2 11.05 -2.25 25.97
C ASP A 2 10.22 -1.90 24.71
N GLU A 3 9.76 -0.65 24.61
CA GLU A 3 8.96 -0.15 23.49
C GLU A 3 9.67 -0.33 22.15
N GLN A 4 11.01 -0.21 22.15
CA GLN A 4 11.82 -0.40 20.94
C GLN A 4 11.78 -1.85 20.44
N LEU A 5 11.85 -2.80 21.37
CA LEU A 5 11.76 -4.23 21.06
C LEU A 5 10.40 -4.61 20.46
N ILE A 6 9.33 -4.00 20.98
CA ILE A 6 7.98 -4.22 20.44
C ILE A 6 7.92 -3.77 18.98
N VAL A 7 8.42 -2.58 18.65
CA VAL A 7 8.40 -2.07 17.27
C VAL A 7 9.25 -2.93 16.34
N VAL A 8 10.44 -3.35 16.76
CA VAL A 8 11.29 -4.25 15.97
C VAL A 8 10.58 -5.57 15.67
N ARG A 9 9.95 -6.20 16.68
CA ARG A 9 9.19 -7.43 16.45
C ARG A 9 8.01 -7.19 15.52
N ARG A 10 7.28 -6.08 15.66
CA ARG A 10 6.15 -5.77 14.78
C ARG A 10 6.54 -5.64 13.32
N MET A 11 7.76 -5.22 13.04
CA MET A 11 8.23 -5.03 11.66
C MET A 11 8.92 -6.25 11.06
N PHE A 12 9.61 -7.04 11.88
CA PHE A 12 10.45 -8.16 11.42
C PHE A 12 10.01 -9.54 11.92
N GLY A 13 9.00 -9.61 12.78
CA GLY A 13 8.66 -10.83 13.53
C GLY A 13 7.56 -11.67 12.90
N CYS A 14 7.07 -11.30 11.71
CA CYS A 14 5.94 -11.98 11.08
C CYS A 14 6.28 -13.45 10.79
N GLY A 15 5.44 -14.38 11.26
CA GLY A 15 5.65 -15.82 11.10
C GLY A 15 6.77 -16.41 11.97
N THR A 16 7.48 -15.62 12.77
CA THR A 16 8.54 -16.10 13.66
C THR A 16 8.01 -16.46 15.05
N ASP A 17 8.60 -17.48 15.69
CA ASP A 17 8.35 -17.73 17.11
C ASP A 17 8.83 -16.54 17.95
N ALA A 18 7.91 -15.99 18.77
CA ALA A 18 8.20 -14.79 19.53
C ALA A 18 9.35 -14.98 20.52
N LYS A 19 9.45 -16.16 21.16
CA LYS A 19 10.51 -16.43 22.14
C LYS A 19 11.87 -16.52 21.43
N ASP A 20 11.94 -17.18 20.28
CA ASP A 20 13.16 -17.25 19.49
C ASP A 20 13.58 -15.87 18.98
N PHE A 21 12.64 -15.08 18.46
CA PHE A 21 12.89 -13.71 18.01
C PHE A 21 13.50 -12.85 19.13
N TYR A 22 12.87 -12.84 20.32
CA TYR A 22 13.35 -12.06 21.46
C TYR A 22 14.73 -12.54 21.95
N ARG A 23 14.95 -13.87 21.98
CA ARG A 23 16.24 -14.45 22.36
C ARG A 23 17.35 -13.99 21.42
N ARG A 24 17.10 -14.03 20.11
CA ARG A 24 18.06 -13.62 19.07
C ARG A 24 18.34 -12.14 19.11
N TYR A 25 17.30 -11.30 19.21
CA TYR A 25 17.46 -9.86 19.36
C TYR A 25 18.25 -9.52 20.63
N ALA A 26 17.95 -10.15 21.77
CA ALA A 26 18.69 -9.93 23.01
C ALA A 26 20.17 -10.33 22.89
N GLY A 27 20.48 -11.37 22.11
CA GLY A 27 21.84 -11.82 21.81
C GLY A 27 22.62 -10.96 20.79
N SER A 28 21.96 -10.08 20.04
CA SER A 28 22.62 -9.23 19.04
C SER A 28 23.51 -8.15 19.66
N ALA A 29 24.53 -7.74 18.91
CA ALA A 29 25.44 -6.65 19.31
C ALA A 29 24.67 -5.31 19.46
N PRO A 30 25.11 -4.39 20.33
CA PRO A 30 24.45 -3.09 20.53
C PRO A 30 24.23 -2.30 19.22
N GLU A 31 25.23 -2.30 18.33
CA GLU A 31 25.16 -1.61 17.03
C GLU A 31 24.08 -2.22 16.12
N GLN A 32 23.97 -3.55 16.10
CA GLN A 32 22.94 -4.25 15.33
C GLN A 32 21.54 -3.92 15.87
N LYS A 33 21.35 -3.93 17.19
CA LYS A 33 20.10 -3.53 17.84
C LYS A 33 19.72 -2.10 17.47
N GLN A 34 20.66 -1.15 17.56
CA GLN A 34 20.42 0.24 17.20
C GLN A 34 20.04 0.39 15.72
N THR A 35 20.68 -0.36 14.83
CA THR A 35 20.36 -0.38 13.40
C THR A 35 18.97 -0.96 13.15
N LEU A 36 18.63 -2.12 13.72
CA LEU A 36 17.31 -2.74 13.60
C LEU A 36 16.21 -1.83 14.14
N ASN A 37 16.42 -1.17 15.29
CA ASN A 37 15.50 -0.19 15.85
C ASN A 37 15.22 0.96 14.88
N ARG A 38 16.28 1.59 14.34
CA ARG A 38 16.15 2.70 13.40
C ARG A 38 15.40 2.29 12.13
N VAL A 39 15.69 1.10 11.61
CA VAL A 39 15.03 0.57 10.41
C VAL A 39 13.58 0.23 10.69
N ALA A 40 13.27 -0.40 11.83
CA ALA A 40 11.90 -0.73 12.21
C ALA A 40 11.02 0.52 12.31
N TRP A 41 11.52 1.60 12.89
CA TRP A 41 10.79 2.88 12.93
C TRP A 41 10.55 3.47 11.54
N ARG A 42 11.53 3.38 10.63
CA ARG A 42 11.36 3.82 9.24
C ARG A 42 10.34 2.98 8.49
N LEU A 43 10.39 1.65 8.64
CA LEU A 43 9.39 0.74 8.09
C LEU A 43 7.99 1.07 8.60
N TRP A 44 7.84 1.28 9.90
CA TRP A 44 6.59 1.69 10.50
C TRP A 44 6.06 2.98 9.86
N PHE A 45 6.93 3.99 9.70
CA PHE A 45 6.57 5.23 9.04
C PHE A 45 6.13 5.03 7.58
N THR A 46 6.76 4.12 6.81
CA THR A 46 6.30 3.78 5.45
C THR A 46 4.88 3.19 5.44
N LEU A 47 4.52 2.38 6.43
CA LEU A 47 3.17 1.83 6.57
C LEU A 47 2.16 2.92 6.97
N LEU A 48 2.55 3.88 7.81
CA LEU A 48 1.73 5.05 8.13
C LEU A 48 1.46 5.90 6.87
N LEU A 49 2.52 6.23 6.11
CA LEU A 49 2.41 6.97 4.85
C LEU A 49 1.51 6.29 3.84
N ARG A 50 1.49 4.95 3.81
CA ARG A 50 0.69 4.17 2.87
C ARG A 50 -0.76 4.04 3.27
N TYR A 51 -1.03 3.82 4.55
CA TYR A 51 -2.36 3.39 5.00
C TYR A 51 -3.13 4.46 5.77
N HIS A 52 -2.46 5.31 6.56
CA HIS A 52 -3.15 6.33 7.35
C HIS A 52 -3.50 7.58 6.55
N SER A 53 -2.69 7.92 5.53
CA SER A 53 -3.00 8.99 4.58
C SER A 53 -4.28 8.72 3.78
N ASN A 54 -4.56 7.45 3.48
CA ASN A 54 -5.69 7.02 2.65
C ASN A 54 -7.02 6.94 3.42
N ILE A 55 -7.01 6.75 4.75
CA ILE A 55 -8.25 6.70 5.55
C ILE A 55 -8.92 8.07 5.65
N GLN A 56 -8.17 9.16 5.49
CA GLN A 56 -8.68 10.53 5.64
C GLN A 56 -8.92 11.26 4.31
N ALA A 57 -8.71 10.62 3.17
CA ALA A 57 -9.10 11.18 1.87
C ALA A 57 -10.62 11.17 1.78
N GLN A 58 -11.24 12.27 2.23
CA GLN A 58 -12.66 12.50 2.01
C GLN A 58 -12.92 12.52 0.49
N PRO A 59 -13.90 11.74 -0.02
CA PRO A 59 -14.28 11.83 -1.43
C PRO A 59 -14.93 13.18 -1.80
N HIS A 60 -15.15 14.07 -0.82
CA HIS A 60 -15.87 15.34 -0.99
C HIS A 60 -15.03 16.60 -0.74
N PHE A 61 -13.78 16.47 -0.28
CA PHE A 61 -12.86 17.60 -0.25
C PHE A 61 -12.15 17.72 -1.60
N SER A 62 -12.22 18.90 -2.19
CA SER A 62 -11.25 19.35 -3.18
C SER A 62 -9.84 19.05 -2.63
N PRO A 63 -8.86 18.62 -3.46
CA PRO A 63 -7.48 18.32 -3.03
C PRO A 63 -6.70 19.50 -2.41
N SER A 64 -7.36 20.61 -2.04
CA SER A 64 -6.73 21.89 -1.76
C SER A 64 -6.42 22.17 -0.29
N ASP A 65 -7.04 21.49 0.68
CA ASP A 65 -7.02 22.01 2.06
C ASP A 65 -6.76 20.95 3.12
N GLN A 66 -5.56 20.37 3.10
CA GLN A 66 -4.66 20.12 4.25
C GLN A 66 -3.66 18.99 3.92
N TYR A 67 -2.36 19.32 4.04
CA TYR A 67 -1.16 18.56 3.67
C TYR A 67 -0.78 18.58 2.18
N TYR A 68 0.08 19.55 1.81
CA TYR A 68 0.76 19.67 0.50
C TYR A 68 1.87 18.60 0.29
N ILE A 69 1.60 17.33 0.61
CA ILE A 69 2.30 16.24 -0.08
C ILE A 69 1.29 15.78 -1.12
N ASP A 70 1.53 16.19 -2.37
CA ASP A 70 0.70 15.76 -3.48
C ASP A 70 0.57 14.23 -3.40
N HIS A 71 -0.65 13.72 -3.51
CA HIS A 71 -0.95 12.29 -3.39
C HIS A 71 -0.05 11.44 -4.32
N VAL A 72 0.39 12.04 -5.42
CA VAL A 72 1.37 11.54 -6.40
C VAL A 72 2.78 11.33 -5.84
N MET A 73 3.20 12.08 -4.83
CA MET A 73 4.54 12.02 -4.24
C MET A 73 4.69 10.93 -3.16
N LEU A 74 3.59 10.51 -2.52
CA LEU A 74 3.62 9.56 -1.40
C LEU A 74 4.28 8.21 -1.77
N PRO A 75 3.96 7.57 -2.92
CA PRO A 75 4.61 6.31 -3.30
C PRO A 75 6.11 6.47 -3.55
N SER A 76 6.53 7.58 -4.14
CA SER A 76 7.95 7.85 -4.36
C SER A 76 8.73 8.05 -3.07
N LEU A 77 8.16 8.80 -2.11
CA LEU A 77 8.74 8.98 -0.79
C LEU A 77 8.82 7.65 -0.02
N GLU A 78 7.79 6.81 -0.11
CA GLU A 78 7.77 5.49 0.48
C GLU A 78 8.92 4.62 -0.05
N ILE A 79 9.05 4.53 -1.38
CA ILE A 79 10.14 3.77 -2.03
C ILE A 79 11.51 4.32 -1.63
N TYR A 80 11.68 5.64 -1.59
CA TYR A 80 12.92 6.27 -1.15
C TYR A 80 13.29 5.87 0.29
N LEU A 81 12.33 5.93 1.22
CA LEU A 81 12.55 5.55 2.62
C LEU A 81 12.95 4.07 2.75
N LEU A 82 12.36 3.18 1.95
CA LEU A 82 12.73 1.77 1.91
C LEU A 82 14.17 1.56 1.42
N PHE A 83 14.66 2.35 0.46
CA PHE A 83 16.09 2.32 0.10
C PHE A 83 16.99 2.71 1.26
N THR A 84 16.62 3.75 2.03
CA THR A 84 17.42 4.15 3.20
C THR A 84 17.43 3.08 4.29
N CYS A 85 16.43 2.19 4.32
CA CYS A 85 16.41 1.03 5.21
C CYS A 85 17.44 -0.02 4.75
N ILE A 86 17.48 -0.31 3.45
CA ILE A 86 18.48 -1.21 2.85
C ILE A 86 19.89 -0.67 3.15
N ASP A 87 20.15 0.62 2.88
CA ASP A 87 21.44 1.25 3.15
C ASP A 87 21.88 1.11 4.62
N ALA A 88 20.95 1.21 5.56
CA ALA A 88 21.24 1.04 6.98
C ALA A 88 21.54 -0.42 7.36
N LEU A 89 20.88 -1.41 6.74
CA LEU A 89 21.02 -2.83 7.06
C LEU A 89 22.27 -3.49 6.47
N VAL A 90 22.74 -3.02 5.30
CA VAL A 90 23.90 -3.60 4.59
C VAL A 90 25.25 -3.34 5.29
N GLN A 91 25.24 -2.56 6.39
CA GLN A 91 26.40 -1.94 7.03
C GLN A 91 27.09 -0.91 6.12
N PRO A 92 27.74 0.15 6.67
CA PRO A 92 28.24 1.23 5.83
C PRO A 92 29.35 0.72 4.92
N VAL A 93 29.06 0.64 3.62
CA VAL A 93 30.06 1.07 2.64
C VAL A 93 30.28 2.55 2.91
N PRO A 94 31.50 3.01 3.21
CA PRO A 94 31.74 4.43 3.46
C PRO A 94 31.31 5.24 2.23
N HIS A 95 30.16 5.90 2.30
CA HIS A 95 29.72 6.76 1.22
C HIS A 95 30.68 7.94 1.14
N ARG A 96 31.38 8.07 0.01
CA ARG A 96 32.36 9.12 -0.23
C ARG A 96 32.02 9.79 -1.54
N GLN A 97 31.93 11.11 -1.62
CA GLN A 97 31.58 11.74 -2.91
C GLN A 97 32.62 11.36 -3.97
N PHE A 98 32.18 11.18 -5.22
CA PHE A 98 33.09 10.78 -6.30
C PHE A 98 34.31 11.69 -6.41
N PRO A 99 34.22 13.04 -6.31
CA PRO A 99 35.39 13.92 -6.29
C PRO A 99 36.36 13.61 -5.14
N ASP A 100 35.84 13.34 -3.94
CA ASP A 100 36.66 13.04 -2.76
C ASP A 100 37.31 11.66 -2.83
N TRP A 101 36.65 10.69 -3.45
CA TRP A 101 37.22 9.37 -3.70
C TRP A 101 38.23 9.42 -4.84
N LEU A 102 37.96 10.20 -5.88
CA LEU A 102 38.84 10.40 -7.01
C LEU A 102 40.16 11.03 -6.56
N SER A 103 40.11 12.02 -5.66
CA SER A 103 41.31 12.68 -5.12
C SER A 103 42.22 11.76 -4.31
N THR A 104 41.74 10.63 -3.80
CA THR A 104 42.61 9.64 -3.12
C THR A 104 43.25 8.63 -4.06
N HIS A 105 42.84 8.60 -5.32
CA HIS A 105 43.37 7.68 -6.33
C HIS A 105 44.20 8.41 -7.40
N SER A 106 44.37 9.73 -7.27
CA SER A 106 44.95 10.57 -8.32
C SER A 106 45.68 11.79 -7.78
N ASN A 107 46.96 11.93 -8.12
CA ASN A 107 47.72 13.20 -8.04
C ASN A 107 47.74 13.96 -9.38
N ASP A 108 47.11 13.42 -10.42
CA ASP A 108 47.27 13.90 -11.80
C ASP A 108 46.05 14.72 -12.25
N GLN A 109 46.29 15.83 -12.95
CA GLN A 109 45.23 16.78 -13.38
C GLN A 109 44.75 16.55 -14.83
N SER A 110 45.36 15.62 -15.57
CA SER A 110 45.07 15.40 -16.99
C SER A 110 44.27 14.12 -17.26
N TRP A 111 42.99 14.11 -16.86
CA TRP A 111 42.10 12.99 -17.16
C TRP A 111 41.32 13.22 -18.46
N ASP A 112 41.32 12.23 -19.35
CA ASP A 112 40.37 12.21 -20.47
C ASP A 112 38.98 11.71 -20.01
N ILE A 113 37.95 11.97 -20.82
CA ILE A 113 36.56 11.60 -20.51
C ILE A 113 36.41 10.07 -20.33
N ALA A 114 37.16 9.27 -21.08
CA ALA A 114 37.08 7.81 -21.01
C ALA A 114 37.63 7.28 -19.67
N ALA A 115 38.72 7.86 -19.18
CA ALA A 115 39.33 7.53 -17.91
C ALA A 115 38.46 7.97 -16.74
N ILE A 116 37.86 9.17 -16.80
CA ILE A 116 36.86 9.61 -15.81
C ILE A 116 35.67 8.64 -15.77
N ARG A 117 35.14 8.21 -16.92
CA ARG A 117 34.05 7.22 -16.98
C ARG A 117 34.43 5.87 -16.36
N ARG A 118 35.64 5.38 -16.63
CA ARG A 118 36.15 4.13 -16.02
C ARG A 118 36.27 4.25 -14.51
N LEU A 119 36.83 5.35 -14.01
CA LEU A 119 36.97 5.61 -12.58
C LEU A 119 35.62 5.80 -11.88
N HIS A 120 34.68 6.50 -12.51
CA HIS A 120 33.33 6.64 -11.99
C HIS A 120 32.61 5.28 -11.92
N SER A 121 32.78 4.42 -12.92
CA SER A 121 32.22 3.06 -12.91
C SER A 121 32.80 2.24 -11.75
N ARG A 122 34.11 2.32 -11.51
CA ARG A 122 34.79 1.65 -10.40
C ARG A 122 34.37 2.20 -9.05
N TYR A 123 34.26 3.52 -8.91
CA TYR A 123 33.67 4.16 -7.74
C TYR A 123 32.26 3.64 -7.48
N GLN A 124 31.40 3.60 -8.51
CA GLN A 124 30.05 3.09 -8.38
C GLN A 124 30.02 1.64 -7.91
N GLN A 125 31.01 0.82 -8.28
CA GLN A 125 31.19 -0.56 -7.86
C GLN A 125 31.61 -0.69 -6.38
N GLU A 126 32.60 0.09 -5.95
CA GLU A 126 33.26 -0.03 -4.66
C GLU A 126 32.59 0.79 -3.54
N MET A 127 32.15 2.01 -3.84
CA MET A 127 31.79 3.04 -2.85
C MET A 127 30.49 3.78 -3.17
N GLY A 128 30.02 3.71 -4.42
CA GLY A 128 28.83 4.41 -4.86
C GLY A 128 27.55 3.78 -4.30
N VAL A 129 26.45 4.52 -4.40
CA VAL A 129 25.23 4.13 -3.70
C VAL A 129 24.59 2.84 -4.24
N GLY A 130 24.95 2.43 -5.45
CA GLY A 130 24.59 1.11 -5.98
C GLY A 130 25.29 -0.06 -5.29
N ALA A 131 26.36 0.17 -4.51
CA ALA A 131 27.12 -0.88 -3.84
C ALA A 131 26.34 -1.55 -2.72
N ASN A 132 25.66 -0.76 -1.89
CA ASN A 132 24.80 -1.31 -0.84
C ASN A 132 23.65 -2.12 -1.45
N LEU A 133 23.01 -1.59 -2.48
CA LEU A 133 21.93 -2.30 -3.18
C LEU A 133 22.43 -3.58 -3.85
N ARG A 134 23.60 -3.56 -4.51
CA ARG A 134 24.20 -4.78 -5.07
C ARG A 134 24.50 -5.81 -3.99
N ARG A 135 25.06 -5.40 -2.85
CA ARG A 135 25.33 -6.31 -1.73
C ARG A 135 24.03 -6.87 -1.16
N ALA A 136 23.01 -6.05 -0.94
CA ALA A 136 21.70 -6.50 -0.48
C ALA A 136 21.10 -7.57 -1.39
N PHE A 137 21.13 -7.35 -2.71
CA PHE A 137 20.56 -8.26 -3.69
C PHE A 137 21.40 -9.52 -3.92
N ALA A 138 22.72 -9.45 -3.79
CA ALA A 138 23.62 -10.62 -3.89
C ALA A 138 23.45 -11.60 -2.72
N ASP A 139 23.01 -11.06 -1.58
CA ASP A 139 22.93 -11.78 -0.30
C ASP A 139 21.51 -12.27 0.05
N LEU A 140 20.56 -12.17 -0.89
CA LEU A 140 19.16 -12.57 -0.67
C LEU A 140 19.06 -14.10 -0.42
N PRO A 141 18.20 -14.53 0.51
CA PRO A 141 17.91 -15.95 0.71
C PRO A 141 17.37 -16.61 -0.55
N THR A 142 17.79 -17.85 -0.85
CA THR A 142 17.30 -18.62 -2.00
C THR A 142 15.78 -18.67 -2.12
N PRO A 143 15.01 -18.90 -1.04
CA PRO A 143 13.54 -18.91 -1.12
C PRO A 143 12.95 -17.58 -1.58
N LEU A 144 13.57 -16.46 -1.22
CA LEU A 144 13.14 -15.13 -1.66
C LEU A 144 13.49 -14.88 -3.13
N VAL A 145 14.67 -15.33 -3.58
CA VAL A 145 15.08 -15.24 -4.99
C VAL A 145 14.11 -16.01 -5.89
N GLU A 146 13.74 -17.23 -5.49
CA GLU A 146 12.75 -18.06 -6.19
C GLU A 146 11.36 -17.42 -6.17
N TRP A 147 10.95 -16.86 -5.03
CA TRP A 147 9.68 -16.15 -4.92
C TRP A 147 9.63 -14.94 -5.86
N LEU A 148 10.69 -14.12 -5.92
CA LEU A 148 10.76 -12.97 -6.82
C LEU A 148 10.68 -13.41 -8.30
N ALA A 149 11.38 -14.48 -8.68
CA ALA A 149 11.35 -15.03 -10.03
C ALA A 149 9.94 -15.47 -10.49
N ASN A 150 9.12 -15.95 -9.55
CA ASN A 150 7.76 -16.42 -9.82
C ASN A 150 6.70 -15.31 -9.81
N ASN A 151 7.00 -14.17 -9.16
CA ASN A 151 5.99 -13.15 -8.85
C ASN A 151 6.29 -11.76 -9.43
N VAL A 152 7.50 -11.51 -9.92
CA VAL A 152 7.94 -10.18 -10.37
C VAL A 152 8.67 -10.29 -11.69
N TRP A 153 8.24 -9.47 -12.64
CA TRP A 153 8.78 -9.41 -13.99
C TRP A 153 9.33 -8.03 -14.26
N VAL A 154 10.48 -7.95 -14.89
CA VAL A 154 11.03 -6.69 -15.38
C VAL A 154 11.29 -6.84 -16.87
N TYR A 155 10.74 -5.96 -17.69
CA TYR A 155 10.87 -5.98 -19.14
C TYR A 155 10.98 -4.57 -19.73
N ALA A 156 11.61 -4.48 -20.89
CA ALA A 156 11.54 -3.30 -21.75
C ALA A 156 10.20 -3.29 -22.50
N THR A 157 9.67 -2.13 -22.85
CA THR A 157 8.28 -1.94 -23.28
C THR A 157 7.82 -2.86 -24.42
N ASP A 158 8.71 -3.24 -25.32
CA ASP A 158 8.40 -4.07 -26.50
C ASP A 158 8.57 -5.59 -26.27
N ASP A 159 9.13 -5.99 -25.12
CA ASP A 159 9.56 -7.37 -24.83
C ASP A 159 8.74 -8.01 -23.69
N ARG A 160 7.43 -7.75 -23.61
CA ARG A 160 6.57 -8.38 -22.58
C ARG A 160 6.58 -9.90 -22.79
N PRO A 161 7.20 -10.70 -21.92
CA PRO A 161 7.21 -12.14 -22.11
C PRO A 161 5.93 -12.71 -21.49
N PRO A 162 5.42 -13.84 -22.03
CA PRO A 162 4.19 -14.44 -21.52
C PRO A 162 4.45 -15.04 -20.11
N PHE A 163 3.53 -14.81 -19.15
CA PHE A 163 3.70 -15.01 -17.70
C PHE A 163 4.02 -16.46 -17.28
N ASP A 164 3.81 -17.40 -18.19
CA ASP A 164 4.08 -18.83 -18.12
C ASP A 164 5.57 -19.18 -18.31
N ARG A 165 6.41 -18.22 -18.73
CA ARG A 165 7.87 -18.43 -18.81
C ARG A 165 8.59 -17.95 -17.56
N MET A 166 8.89 -18.86 -16.62
CA MET A 166 9.76 -18.54 -15.48
C MET A 166 11.02 -17.82 -15.95
N GLN A 167 11.25 -16.61 -15.43
CA GLN A 167 12.52 -15.92 -15.60
C GLN A 167 13.59 -16.65 -14.77
N GLU A 168 14.83 -16.70 -15.27
CA GLU A 168 15.94 -17.26 -14.51
C GLU A 168 16.11 -16.47 -13.19
N PRO A 169 16.08 -17.11 -12.01
CA PRO A 169 15.94 -16.39 -10.75
C PRO A 169 17.02 -15.33 -10.49
N GLN A 170 18.27 -15.65 -10.80
CA GLN A 170 19.41 -14.75 -10.64
C GLN A 170 19.31 -13.55 -11.61
N LYS A 171 18.84 -13.80 -12.83
CA LYS A 171 18.58 -12.74 -13.81
C LYS A 171 17.46 -11.82 -13.34
N THR A 172 16.38 -12.36 -12.77
CA THR A 172 15.29 -11.56 -12.20
C THR A 172 15.78 -10.64 -11.08
N VAL A 173 16.56 -11.15 -10.13
CA VAL A 173 17.14 -10.36 -9.03
C VAL A 173 17.99 -9.22 -9.58
N GLU A 174 18.81 -9.47 -10.60
CA GLU A 174 19.60 -8.43 -11.26
C GLU A 174 18.72 -7.37 -11.94
N LEU A 175 17.68 -7.80 -12.66
CA LEU A 175 16.77 -6.87 -13.34
C LEU A 175 15.99 -6.00 -12.34
N ILE A 176 15.49 -6.59 -11.25
CA ILE A 176 14.78 -5.86 -10.18
C ILE A 176 15.73 -4.84 -9.53
N ARG A 177 16.96 -5.25 -9.21
CA ARG A 177 17.99 -4.34 -8.68
C ARG A 177 18.24 -3.16 -9.62
N ASN A 178 18.45 -3.46 -10.90
CA ASN A 178 18.75 -2.45 -11.91
C ASN A 178 17.56 -1.49 -12.12
N TYR A 179 16.33 -2.00 -12.12
CA TYR A 179 15.11 -1.19 -12.15
C TYR A 179 15.07 -0.23 -10.97
N PHE A 180 15.18 -0.76 -9.75
CA PHE A 180 15.08 0.05 -8.54
C PHE A 180 16.17 1.13 -8.45
N TYR A 181 17.38 0.80 -8.87
CA TYR A 181 18.48 1.78 -8.88
C TYR A 181 18.32 2.83 -9.99
N ASN A 182 18.19 2.40 -11.24
CA ASN A 182 18.26 3.28 -12.40
C ASN A 182 16.95 4.03 -12.66
N VAL A 183 15.80 3.43 -12.34
CA VAL A 183 14.47 4.00 -12.62
C VAL A 183 13.93 4.72 -11.39
N ARG A 184 13.81 4.05 -10.23
CA ARG A 184 13.16 4.65 -9.05
C ARG A 184 14.06 5.62 -8.31
N ARG A 185 15.22 5.16 -7.85
CA ARG A 185 16.05 5.90 -6.90
C ARG A 185 16.74 7.09 -7.54
N ASN A 186 17.39 6.89 -8.69
CA ASN A 186 18.16 7.95 -9.35
C ASN A 186 17.27 9.11 -9.79
N GLN A 187 16.08 8.82 -10.31
CA GLN A 187 15.15 9.86 -10.74
C GLN A 187 14.61 10.68 -9.55
N PHE A 188 14.20 10.03 -8.48
CA PHE A 188 13.75 10.75 -7.29
C PHE A 188 14.86 11.62 -6.68
N THR A 189 16.09 11.09 -6.61
CA THR A 189 17.23 11.75 -5.96
C THR A 189 17.85 12.89 -6.79
N HIS A 190 17.88 12.74 -8.13
CA HIS A 190 18.58 13.68 -9.01
C HIS A 190 17.66 14.59 -9.81
N SER A 191 16.45 14.14 -10.10
CA SER A 191 15.47 14.93 -10.85
C SER A 191 14.55 15.70 -9.91
N SER A 192 14.41 15.29 -8.64
CA SER A 192 13.39 15.77 -7.70
C SER A 192 11.95 15.56 -8.20
N TRP A 193 11.75 14.63 -9.13
CA TRP A 193 10.44 14.34 -9.71
C TRP A 193 9.92 13.02 -9.13
N PRO A 194 8.70 13.01 -8.56
CA PRO A 194 8.07 11.79 -8.13
C PRO A 194 7.75 10.93 -9.36
N LEU A 195 7.92 9.61 -9.22
CA LEU A 195 7.41 8.63 -10.15
C LEU A 195 6.20 7.90 -9.57
N PRO A 196 5.13 7.73 -10.37
CA PRO A 196 4.03 6.88 -9.98
C PRO A 196 4.46 5.42 -9.86
N THR A 197 3.78 4.64 -9.02
CA THR A 197 3.97 3.19 -8.95
C THR A 197 3.03 2.54 -9.96
N ALA A 198 3.56 1.73 -10.88
CA ALA A 198 2.75 1.07 -11.89
C ALA A 198 1.94 -0.09 -11.27
N VAL A 199 0.67 -0.18 -11.63
CA VAL A 199 -0.22 -1.31 -11.30
C VAL A 199 -0.86 -1.77 -12.61
N GLU A 200 -0.93 -3.08 -12.85
CA GLU A 200 -1.55 -3.63 -14.05
C GLU A 200 -2.92 -4.23 -13.75
N ASP A 201 -3.90 -3.93 -14.59
CA ASP A 201 -5.32 -4.22 -14.35
C ASP A 201 -5.68 -5.71 -14.54
N ASN A 202 -4.93 -6.41 -15.40
CA ASN A 202 -5.39 -7.64 -16.06
C ASN A 202 -4.46 -8.85 -15.86
N ILE A 203 -4.29 -9.31 -14.62
CA ILE A 203 -3.74 -10.65 -14.35
C ILE A 203 -4.73 -11.42 -13.47
N GLU A 204 -5.15 -12.60 -13.93
CA GLU A 204 -6.01 -13.51 -13.17
C GLU A 204 -5.32 -13.99 -11.90
N LEU A 205 -6.09 -13.97 -10.81
CA LEU A 205 -5.68 -14.42 -9.49
C LEU A 205 -5.73 -15.96 -9.46
N SER A 206 -4.61 -16.65 -9.64
CA SER A 206 -4.57 -18.10 -9.40
C SER A 206 -4.53 -18.45 -7.90
N ASP A 207 -4.12 -17.52 -7.04
CA ASP A 207 -3.62 -17.87 -5.69
C ASP A 207 -4.26 -17.07 -4.52
N GLY A 208 -5.38 -16.34 -4.72
CA GLY A 208 -6.16 -15.74 -3.63
C GLY A 208 -5.54 -14.52 -2.89
N TRP A 209 -4.32 -14.11 -3.24
CA TRP A 209 -3.69 -12.90 -2.72
C TRP A 209 -4.29 -11.63 -3.35
N VAL A 210 -4.75 -10.69 -2.52
CA VAL A 210 -5.19 -9.36 -2.97
C VAL A 210 -4.63 -8.37 -1.98
N MET A 211 -3.46 -7.79 -2.19
CA MET A 211 -3.13 -6.58 -1.43
C MET A 211 -3.78 -5.41 -2.14
N ASN A 212 -4.11 -4.37 -1.39
CA ASN A 212 -4.47 -3.12 -2.00
C ASN A 212 -3.21 -2.65 -2.73
N PRO A 213 -3.24 -2.47 -4.06
CA PRO A 213 -2.24 -1.64 -4.67
C PRO A 213 -2.14 -0.35 -3.85
N ALA A 214 -0.99 0.31 -3.84
CA ALA A 214 -1.07 1.75 -3.62
C ALA A 214 -1.91 2.29 -4.80
N CYS A 215 -3.25 2.26 -4.67
CA CYS A 215 -4.19 2.57 -5.72
C CYS A 215 -4.08 4.04 -6.00
N TRP A 216 -3.30 4.32 -7.01
CA TRP A 216 -3.21 5.63 -7.55
C TRP A 216 -3.15 5.45 -9.07
N ASP A 217 -4.26 5.74 -9.72
CA ASP A 217 -4.35 5.68 -11.18
C ASP A 217 -3.38 6.69 -11.77
N TYR A 218 -2.42 6.22 -12.57
CA TYR A 218 -1.37 7.09 -13.11
C TYR A 218 -1.00 6.74 -14.54
N GLU A 219 -0.59 7.79 -15.25
CA GLU A 219 -0.10 7.74 -16.63
C GLU A 219 1.20 6.93 -16.72
N ILE A 220 1.19 5.88 -17.52
CA ILE A 220 2.32 4.97 -17.70
C ILE A 220 3.36 5.62 -18.62
N ASP A 221 4.60 5.77 -18.15
CA ASP A 221 5.71 6.17 -19.02
C ASP A 221 6.14 5.00 -19.91
N GLU A 222 5.84 5.09 -21.21
CA GLU A 222 6.13 4.05 -22.20
C GLU A 222 7.62 3.95 -22.58
N GLN A 223 8.47 4.89 -22.17
CA GLN A 223 9.87 4.92 -22.60
C GLN A 223 10.82 4.21 -21.61
N ARG A 224 10.31 3.63 -20.52
CA ARG A 224 11.13 3.07 -19.45
C ARG A 224 10.91 1.58 -19.23
N PRO A 225 11.93 0.85 -18.72
CA PRO A 225 11.74 -0.51 -18.23
C PRO A 225 10.61 -0.54 -17.21
N ARG A 226 9.71 -1.51 -17.35
CA ARG A 226 8.56 -1.70 -16.48
C ARG A 226 8.85 -2.83 -15.50
N LEU A 227 8.53 -2.61 -14.22
CA LEU A 227 8.43 -3.67 -13.22
C LEU A 227 6.96 -4.06 -13.13
N GLN A 228 6.64 -5.27 -13.53
CA GLN A 228 5.31 -5.86 -13.47
C GLN A 228 5.27 -6.92 -12.36
N PRO A 229 4.74 -6.56 -11.19
CA PRO A 229 4.42 -7.55 -10.16
C PRO A 229 3.14 -8.31 -10.54
N ARG A 230 2.94 -9.51 -9.96
CA ARG A 230 1.60 -10.15 -9.96
C ARG A 230 0.57 -9.21 -9.30
N LYS A 231 -0.69 -9.33 -9.73
CA LYS A 231 -1.81 -8.52 -9.22
C LYS A 231 -1.85 -8.54 -7.69
N GLY A 232 -1.93 -7.35 -7.10
CA GLY A 232 -1.93 -7.19 -5.63
C GLY A 232 -0.54 -7.19 -5.00
N ILE A 233 0.56 -7.15 -5.75
CA ILE A 233 1.90 -6.83 -5.22
C ILE A 233 2.32 -5.50 -5.85
N ASP A 234 3.04 -4.66 -5.11
CA ASP A 234 3.67 -3.46 -5.66
C ASP A 234 5.16 -3.38 -5.30
N GLU A 235 5.81 -2.36 -5.85
CA GLU A 235 7.23 -2.10 -5.63
C GLU A 235 7.61 -1.96 -4.14
N ALA A 236 6.75 -1.33 -3.35
CA ALA A 236 7.01 -1.13 -1.93
C ALA A 236 6.89 -2.45 -1.16
N THR A 237 5.94 -3.31 -1.52
CA THR A 237 5.86 -4.67 -0.98
C THR A 237 7.13 -5.47 -1.27
N ILE A 238 7.67 -5.39 -2.49
CA ILE A 238 8.92 -6.06 -2.86
C ILE A 238 10.10 -5.55 -2.01
N LEU A 239 10.26 -4.24 -1.90
CA LEU A 239 11.34 -3.64 -1.12
C LEU A 239 11.21 -3.95 0.38
N ARG A 240 10.00 -3.96 0.94
CA ARG A 240 9.81 -4.33 2.35
C ARG A 240 10.13 -5.80 2.60
N LEU A 241 9.78 -6.71 1.71
CA LEU A 241 10.15 -8.12 1.84
C LEU A 241 11.67 -8.31 1.81
N ILE A 242 12.39 -7.55 0.96
CA ILE A 242 13.85 -7.52 0.95
C ILE A 242 14.40 -6.97 2.28
N VAL A 243 13.86 -5.85 2.77
CA VAL A 243 14.26 -5.26 4.05
C VAL A 243 14.01 -6.24 5.20
N ASP A 244 12.87 -6.93 5.20
CA ASP A 244 12.51 -7.94 6.20
C ASP A 244 13.52 -9.11 6.21
N ALA A 245 13.81 -9.67 5.04
CA ALA A 245 14.81 -10.73 4.87
C ALA A 245 16.18 -10.34 5.44
N MET A 246 16.60 -9.10 5.21
CA MET A 246 17.87 -8.58 5.71
C MET A 246 17.84 -8.35 7.23
N GLY A 247 16.73 -7.87 7.78
CA GLY A 247 16.54 -7.74 9.22
C GLY A 247 16.60 -9.10 9.93
N LEU A 248 15.91 -10.10 9.40
CA LEU A 248 15.95 -11.48 9.88
C LEU A 248 17.37 -12.07 9.79
N LYS A 249 18.10 -11.80 8.70
CA LYS A 249 19.50 -12.21 8.53
C LYS A 249 20.40 -11.65 9.65
N ILE A 250 20.24 -10.38 10.03
CA ILE A 250 21.00 -9.78 11.15
C ILE A 250 20.69 -10.49 12.48
N LEU A 251 19.46 -10.94 12.67
CA LEU A 251 19.03 -11.73 13.83
C LEU A 251 19.46 -13.22 13.75
N GLY A 252 20.06 -13.64 12.63
CA GLY A 252 20.42 -15.02 12.36
C GLY A 252 19.20 -15.94 12.16
N ILE A 253 18.04 -15.37 11.81
CA ILE A 253 16.83 -16.10 11.45
C ILE A 253 16.87 -16.34 9.94
N ALA A 254 16.83 -17.61 9.53
CA ALA A 254 16.80 -17.96 8.12
C ALA A 254 15.39 -17.72 7.56
N MET A 255 15.29 -16.93 6.48
CA MET A 255 14.02 -16.75 5.77
C MET A 255 13.76 -17.96 4.87
N ASP A 256 12.63 -18.63 5.11
CA ASP A 256 12.11 -19.70 4.28
C ASP A 256 10.81 -19.31 3.58
N SER A 257 10.27 -20.20 2.75
CA SER A 257 9.01 -19.97 2.03
C SER A 257 7.82 -19.75 2.97
N SER A 258 7.85 -20.33 4.19
CA SER A 258 6.76 -20.18 5.16
C SER A 258 6.74 -18.75 5.74
N LEU A 259 7.90 -18.18 6.03
CA LEU A 259 8.05 -16.80 6.50
C LEU A 259 7.66 -15.80 5.39
N ILE A 260 8.05 -16.06 4.14
CA ILE A 260 7.62 -15.23 3.00
C ILE A 260 6.10 -15.27 2.86
N HIS A 261 5.49 -16.45 2.91
CA HIS A 261 4.04 -16.60 2.83
C HIS A 261 3.33 -15.90 3.99
N ALA A 262 3.83 -16.05 5.22
CA ALA A 262 3.29 -15.36 6.40
C ALA A 262 3.34 -13.84 6.22
N TYR A 263 4.49 -13.31 5.76
CA TYR A 263 4.66 -11.89 5.51
C TYR A 263 3.67 -11.36 4.45
N ILE A 264 3.61 -12.02 3.29
CA ILE A 264 2.74 -11.66 2.18
C ILE A 264 1.27 -11.74 2.58
N SER A 265 0.88 -12.78 3.32
CA SER A 265 -0.45 -12.91 3.89
C SER A 265 -0.78 -11.77 4.83
N ASN A 266 0.15 -11.42 5.71
CA ASN A 266 -0.13 -10.38 6.67
C ASN A 266 -0.20 -8.98 6.02
N GLN A 267 0.60 -8.69 5.00
CA GLN A 267 0.46 -7.47 4.20
C GLN A 267 -0.90 -7.42 3.46
N SER A 268 -1.36 -8.56 2.95
CA SER A 268 -2.66 -8.69 2.29
C SER A 268 -3.82 -8.48 3.27
N ARG A 269 -3.72 -9.04 4.48
CA ARG A 269 -4.67 -8.80 5.59
C ARG A 269 -4.68 -7.33 6.00
N LEU A 270 -3.50 -6.74 6.20
CA LEU A 270 -3.35 -5.33 6.56
C LEU A 270 -4.02 -4.41 5.53
N SER A 271 -3.74 -4.64 4.24
CA SER A 271 -4.39 -3.93 3.14
C SER A 271 -5.91 -4.04 3.19
N ALA A 272 -6.44 -5.23 3.42
CA ALA A 272 -7.87 -5.47 3.49
C ALA A 272 -8.51 -4.83 4.74
N PHE A 273 -7.80 -4.78 5.88
CA PHE A 273 -8.26 -4.04 7.06
C PHE A 273 -8.38 -2.54 6.75
N TYR A 274 -7.37 -1.94 6.12
CA TYR A 274 -7.40 -0.53 5.74
C TYR A 274 -8.44 -0.20 4.68
N GLY A 275 -8.62 -1.07 3.68
CA GLY A 275 -9.69 -0.94 2.71
C GLY A 275 -11.07 -1.03 3.36
N PHE A 276 -11.25 -1.96 4.30
CA PHE A 276 -12.50 -2.10 5.05
C PHE A 276 -12.78 -0.90 5.98
N PHE A 277 -11.76 -0.33 6.62
CA PHE A 277 -11.92 0.96 7.30
C PHE A 277 -12.43 2.03 6.33
N GLY A 278 -11.82 2.14 5.15
CA GLY A 278 -12.26 3.05 4.10
C GLY A 278 -13.74 2.90 3.76
N ASP A 279 -14.19 1.68 3.45
CA ASP A 279 -15.61 1.39 3.16
C ASP A 279 -16.52 1.79 4.33
N VAL A 280 -16.16 1.41 5.57
CA VAL A 280 -16.95 1.70 6.78
C VAL A 280 -17.09 3.21 7.02
N TYR A 281 -15.98 3.95 7.03
CA TYR A 281 -15.99 5.39 7.32
C TYR A 281 -16.68 6.18 6.20
N GLN A 282 -16.37 5.88 4.93
CA GLN A 282 -16.97 6.59 3.80
C GLN A 282 -18.47 6.34 3.69
N ASN A 283 -18.93 5.09 3.85
CA ASN A 283 -20.35 4.79 3.83
C ASN A 283 -21.09 5.47 5.00
N ALA A 284 -20.52 5.46 6.21
CA ALA A 284 -21.14 6.10 7.37
C ALA A 284 -21.22 7.63 7.20
N GLU A 285 -20.14 8.27 6.75
CA GLU A 285 -20.09 9.71 6.48
C GLU A 285 -21.05 10.12 5.35
N TRP A 286 -21.10 9.33 4.27
CA TRP A 286 -22.01 9.55 3.15
C TRP A 286 -23.47 9.49 3.59
N LEU A 287 -23.86 8.45 4.34
CA LEU A 287 -25.21 8.34 4.88
C LEU A 287 -25.56 9.49 5.85
N GLN A 288 -24.61 9.92 6.69
CA GLN A 288 -24.80 11.09 7.56
C GLN A 288 -24.98 12.38 6.75
N SER A 289 -24.22 12.58 5.68
CA SER A 289 -24.37 13.73 4.79
C SER A 289 -25.71 13.72 4.04
N CYS A 290 -26.21 12.54 3.68
CA CYS A 290 -27.56 12.38 3.14
C CYS A 290 -28.66 12.71 4.17
N MET A 291 -28.38 12.68 5.48
CA MET A 291 -29.31 13.24 6.48
C MET A 291 -29.33 14.76 6.45
N ASN A 292 -28.19 15.41 6.19
CA ASN A 292 -28.11 16.87 6.04
C ASN A 292 -28.76 17.37 4.73
N TYR A 293 -28.93 16.49 3.73
CA TYR A 293 -29.78 16.72 2.54
C TYR A 293 -31.21 17.12 2.93
N VAL A 294 -31.70 16.59 4.06
CA VAL A 294 -33.03 16.85 4.61
C VAL A 294 -33.13 18.29 5.14
N GLU A 295 -32.02 18.96 5.45
CA GLU A 295 -32.00 20.21 6.21
C GLU A 295 -31.67 21.46 5.36
N ASP A 296 -30.68 21.44 4.44
CA ASP A 296 -30.15 22.70 3.87
C ASP A 296 -30.11 22.85 2.33
N GLY A 297 -30.32 21.80 1.54
CA GLY A 297 -30.65 21.87 0.09
C GLY A 297 -29.78 22.72 -0.86
N LYS A 298 -28.61 23.26 -0.46
CA LYS A 298 -27.72 24.09 -1.31
C LYS A 298 -26.28 23.57 -1.31
N GLY A 299 -25.82 23.05 -2.44
CA GLY A 299 -24.49 22.48 -2.64
C GLY A 299 -24.35 21.81 -4.01
N LEU A 300 -23.16 21.84 -4.61
CA LEU A 300 -22.87 21.23 -5.94
C LEU A 300 -23.23 19.72 -5.98
N TYR A 301 -23.06 19.05 -4.84
CA TYR A 301 -23.41 17.65 -4.64
C TYR A 301 -24.92 17.36 -4.78
N TYR A 302 -25.80 18.31 -4.44
CA TYR A 302 -27.24 18.12 -4.61
C TYR A 302 -27.67 18.17 -6.07
N ASN A 303 -26.98 19.00 -6.87
CA ASN A 303 -27.19 19.03 -8.32
C ASN A 303 -26.74 17.71 -8.99
N TYR A 304 -25.78 17.00 -8.40
CA TYR A 304 -25.38 15.67 -8.87
C TYR A 304 -26.50 14.65 -8.66
N LEU A 305 -27.09 14.56 -7.47
CA LEU A 305 -28.19 13.62 -7.20
C LEU A 305 -29.49 13.93 -7.97
N ASP A 306 -29.67 15.18 -8.41
CA ASP A 306 -30.78 15.54 -9.30
C ASP A 306 -30.60 14.99 -10.73
N ALA A 307 -29.35 14.95 -11.20
CA ALA A 307 -28.98 14.62 -12.57
C ALA A 307 -28.43 13.19 -12.73
N CYS A 308 -28.17 12.49 -11.63
CA CYS A 308 -27.62 11.15 -11.59
C CYS A 308 -28.39 10.25 -10.63
N ASP A 309 -28.19 8.94 -10.77
CA ASP A 309 -28.67 7.96 -9.80
C ASP A 309 -28.01 8.16 -8.43
N ILE A 310 -28.71 7.75 -7.37
CA ILE A 310 -28.08 7.65 -6.06
C ILE A 310 -27.00 6.56 -6.16
N PRO A 311 -25.72 6.87 -5.88
CA PRO A 311 -24.66 5.89 -5.97
C PRO A 311 -24.84 4.80 -4.91
N PRO A 312 -24.49 3.53 -5.21
CA PRO A 312 -24.47 2.48 -4.21
C PRO A 312 -23.37 2.71 -3.18
N LEU A 313 -23.58 2.21 -1.97
CA LEU A 313 -22.58 2.08 -0.92
C LEU A 313 -21.48 1.11 -1.34
N ARG A 314 -20.24 1.40 -0.92
CA ARG A 314 -19.07 0.55 -1.18
C ARG A 314 -19.13 -0.75 -0.38
N SER A 315 -18.72 -1.87 -0.95
CA SER A 315 -18.67 -3.16 -0.22
C SER A 315 -17.54 -4.10 -0.63
N ASP A 316 -16.63 -3.62 -1.49
CA ASP A 316 -15.60 -4.45 -2.10
C ASP A 316 -14.68 -5.04 -1.04
N TRP A 317 -14.25 -4.23 -0.07
CA TRP A 317 -13.29 -4.66 0.95
C TRP A 317 -13.91 -5.50 2.05
N ALA A 318 -15.19 -5.29 2.35
CA ALA A 318 -15.91 -6.10 3.33
C ALA A 318 -15.96 -7.58 2.90
N SER A 319 -16.13 -7.85 1.61
CA SER A 319 -16.08 -9.23 1.07
C SER A 319 -14.67 -9.80 1.09
N ILE A 320 -13.66 -9.01 0.73
CA ILE A 320 -12.27 -9.46 0.70
C ILE A 320 -11.78 -9.81 2.11
N ILE A 321 -12.11 -8.98 3.11
CA ILE A 321 -11.60 -9.22 4.47
C ILE A 321 -12.33 -10.35 5.20
N SER A 322 -13.59 -10.66 4.86
CA SER A 322 -14.31 -11.76 5.50
C SER A 322 -13.63 -13.12 5.31
N ASP A 323 -12.89 -13.29 4.22
CA ASP A 323 -12.18 -14.53 3.89
C ASP A 323 -10.76 -14.57 4.48
N ARG A 324 -10.34 -13.52 5.19
CA ARG A 324 -8.96 -13.31 5.64
C ARG A 324 -8.76 -13.19 7.13
N PHE A 325 -9.86 -13.21 7.88
CA PHE A 325 -9.81 -13.36 9.32
C PHE A 325 -9.26 -14.74 9.69
N VAL A 326 -8.33 -14.77 10.64
CA VAL A 326 -7.82 -16.02 11.23
C VAL A 326 -8.80 -16.44 12.32
N VAL A 327 -9.83 -17.19 11.93
CA VAL A 327 -10.97 -17.54 12.80
C VAL A 327 -10.63 -18.45 13.98
N ASP A 328 -9.43 -19.04 13.99
CA ASP A 328 -8.90 -19.79 15.13
C ASP A 328 -8.71 -18.89 16.37
N TYR A 329 -8.57 -17.58 16.16
CA TYR A 329 -8.54 -16.59 17.23
C TYR A 329 -9.95 -16.03 17.50
N GLN A 330 -10.43 -16.18 18.73
CA GLN A 330 -11.77 -15.71 19.15
C GLN A 330 -12.02 -14.22 18.83
N LEU A 331 -11.00 -13.39 18.94
CA LEU A 331 -11.09 -11.97 18.60
C LEU A 331 -11.42 -11.76 17.12
N GLU A 332 -10.73 -12.45 16.22
CA GLU A 332 -10.95 -12.34 14.78
C GLU A 332 -12.24 -13.03 14.31
N ALA A 333 -12.65 -14.11 14.97
CA ALA A 333 -13.96 -14.73 14.72
C ALA A 333 -15.11 -13.73 14.94
N GLY A 334 -15.09 -12.99 16.06
CA GLY A 334 -16.09 -11.95 16.33
C GLY A 334 -16.01 -10.78 15.35
N LEU A 335 -14.82 -10.43 14.87
CA LEU A 335 -14.64 -9.39 13.84
C LEU A 335 -15.23 -9.83 12.50
N LYS A 336 -15.02 -11.10 12.11
CA LYS A 336 -15.61 -11.68 10.90
C LYS A 336 -17.13 -11.62 10.93
N GLU A 337 -17.76 -12.01 12.04
CA GLU A 337 -19.22 -11.93 12.20
C GLU A 337 -19.73 -10.51 12.03
N VAL A 338 -19.05 -9.52 12.62
CA VAL A 338 -19.43 -8.11 12.51
C VAL A 338 -19.23 -7.57 11.08
N THR A 339 -18.17 -7.99 10.39
CA THR A 339 -17.97 -7.66 8.96
C THR A 339 -19.07 -8.26 8.08
N LEU A 340 -19.44 -9.52 8.31
CA LEU A 340 -20.52 -10.17 7.55
C LEU A 340 -21.88 -9.51 7.81
N LEU A 341 -22.14 -9.11 9.07
CA LEU A 341 -23.32 -8.34 9.42
C LEU A 341 -23.32 -7.01 8.68
N TYR A 342 -22.20 -6.27 8.69
CA TYR A 342 -22.05 -5.01 7.95
C TYR A 342 -22.33 -5.18 6.45
N LEU A 343 -21.70 -6.18 5.83
CA LEU A 343 -21.88 -6.47 4.41
C LEU A 343 -23.36 -6.72 4.08
N ASN A 344 -24.06 -7.48 4.92
CA ASN A 344 -25.49 -7.70 4.77
C ASN A 344 -26.29 -6.38 4.87
N GLN A 345 -26.01 -5.53 5.85
CA GLN A 345 -26.69 -4.23 5.96
C GLN A 345 -26.43 -3.32 4.76
N VAL A 346 -25.19 -3.28 4.26
CA VAL A 346 -24.83 -2.53 3.06
C VAL A 346 -25.57 -3.07 1.83
N GLN A 347 -25.66 -4.39 1.66
CA GLN A 347 -26.41 -5.02 0.58
C GLN A 347 -27.91 -4.70 0.64
N GLN A 348 -28.51 -4.69 1.83
CA GLN A 348 -29.92 -4.29 2.01
C GLN A 348 -30.16 -2.84 1.57
N LEU A 349 -29.29 -1.92 1.98
CA LEU A 349 -29.37 -0.51 1.60
C LEU A 349 -29.13 -0.33 0.09
N ASN A 350 -28.15 -1.02 -0.49
CA ASN A 350 -27.90 -1.00 -1.94
C ASN A 350 -29.09 -1.53 -2.74
N ALA A 351 -29.77 -2.57 -2.27
CA ALA A 351 -31.00 -3.04 -2.90
C ALA A 351 -32.15 -2.02 -2.80
N ALA A 352 -32.22 -1.25 -1.70
CA ALA A 352 -33.18 -0.16 -1.57
C ALA A 352 -32.85 1.02 -2.49
N ILE A 353 -31.57 1.39 -2.61
CA ILE A 353 -31.08 2.42 -3.53
C ILE A 353 -31.39 2.04 -4.98
N ALA A 354 -31.10 0.79 -5.39
CA ALA A 354 -31.39 0.31 -6.74
C ALA A 354 -32.89 0.43 -7.07
N ARG A 355 -33.77 -0.06 -6.17
CA ARG A 355 -35.22 0.08 -6.34
C ARG A 355 -35.68 1.54 -6.41
N PHE A 356 -35.05 2.43 -5.64
CA PHE A 356 -35.35 3.86 -5.73
C PHE A 356 -34.98 4.42 -7.09
N ASN A 357 -33.78 4.13 -7.59
CA ASN A 357 -33.31 4.61 -8.89
C ASN A 357 -34.18 4.08 -10.05
N ASP A 358 -34.64 2.83 -9.96
CA ASP A 358 -35.58 2.24 -10.94
C ASP A 358 -36.94 2.97 -10.96
N LEU A 359 -37.44 3.40 -9.81
CA LEU A 359 -38.73 4.10 -9.66
C LEU A 359 -38.63 5.61 -9.94
N HIS A 360 -37.48 6.20 -9.67
CA HIS A 360 -37.22 7.62 -9.77
C HIS A 360 -35.99 7.84 -10.66
N ALA A 361 -36.22 7.91 -11.97
CA ALA A 361 -35.15 8.14 -12.94
C ALA A 361 -34.56 9.57 -12.86
N PRO A 362 -33.27 9.77 -13.16
CA PRO A 362 -32.63 11.09 -13.17
C PRO A 362 -33.30 12.10 -14.10
N VAL A 363 -33.28 13.39 -13.72
CA VAL A 363 -33.89 14.44 -14.55
C VAL A 363 -32.97 14.75 -15.73
N THR A 364 -33.42 14.43 -16.94
CA THR A 364 -32.65 14.67 -18.17
C THR A 364 -32.84 16.10 -18.70
N ALA A 365 -31.88 16.57 -19.50
CA ALA A 365 -31.87 17.94 -20.03
C ALA A 365 -33.07 18.27 -20.95
N GLY A 366 -33.74 17.26 -21.52
CA GLY A 366 -34.90 17.42 -22.41
C GLY A 366 -36.27 17.38 -21.71
N CYS A 367 -36.32 17.35 -20.38
CA CYS A 367 -37.57 17.24 -19.63
C CYS A 367 -38.40 18.54 -19.72
N VAL A 368 -39.66 18.41 -20.15
CA VAL A 368 -40.66 19.49 -20.07
C VAL A 368 -40.93 19.76 -18.58
N ASP A 369 -40.89 21.03 -18.15
CA ASP A 369 -41.01 21.44 -16.74
C ASP A 369 -39.89 20.91 -15.82
N ARG A 370 -38.65 20.94 -16.31
CA ARG A 370 -37.42 20.54 -15.57
C ARG A 370 -37.36 21.03 -14.12
N GLY A 371 -37.80 22.26 -13.85
CA GLY A 371 -37.82 22.81 -12.48
C GLY A 371 -38.75 22.04 -11.54
N MET A 372 -39.92 21.63 -12.02
CA MET A 372 -40.90 20.82 -11.29
C MET A 372 -40.40 19.39 -11.12
N ALA A 373 -39.83 18.79 -12.18
CA ALA A 373 -39.25 17.45 -12.12
C ALA A 373 -38.09 17.35 -11.11
N ILE A 374 -37.23 18.38 -11.05
CA ILE A 374 -36.17 18.47 -10.04
C ILE A 374 -36.77 18.57 -8.63
N ALA A 375 -37.78 19.42 -8.42
CA ALA A 375 -38.40 19.57 -7.11
C ALA A 375 -39.03 18.26 -6.60
N GLU A 376 -39.74 17.53 -7.46
CA GLU A 376 -40.34 16.23 -7.12
C GLU A 376 -39.27 15.16 -6.87
N ARG A 377 -38.21 15.10 -7.68
CA ARG A 377 -37.09 14.19 -7.43
C ARG A 377 -36.43 14.47 -6.07
N ARG A 378 -36.15 15.74 -5.76
CA ARG A 378 -35.56 16.13 -4.46
C ARG A 378 -36.43 15.73 -3.29
N LYS A 379 -37.75 15.92 -3.41
CA LYS A 379 -38.72 15.48 -2.40
C LYS A 379 -38.70 13.97 -2.23
N ALA A 380 -38.65 13.21 -3.32
CA ALA A 380 -38.56 11.75 -3.29
C ALA A 380 -37.23 11.27 -2.64
N ILE A 381 -36.09 11.86 -3.00
CA ILE A 381 -34.78 11.55 -2.40
C ILE A 381 -34.80 11.83 -0.89
N ARG A 382 -35.34 12.99 -0.49
CA ARG A 382 -35.46 13.36 0.93
C ARG A 382 -36.31 12.35 1.69
N GLN A 383 -37.47 11.99 1.15
CA GLN A 383 -38.38 11.01 1.75
C GLN A 383 -37.71 9.63 1.86
N PHE A 384 -37.01 9.20 0.81
CA PHE A 384 -36.26 7.95 0.79
C PHE A 384 -35.25 7.88 1.94
N PHE A 385 -34.40 8.89 2.11
CA PHE A 385 -33.40 8.88 3.19
C PHE A 385 -34.03 8.99 4.59
N VAL A 386 -35.14 9.73 4.75
CA VAL A 386 -35.90 9.73 6.00
C VAL A 386 -36.40 8.32 6.34
N GLU A 387 -36.98 7.61 5.38
CA GLU A 387 -37.43 6.22 5.57
C GLU A 387 -36.27 5.27 5.85
N GLN A 388 -35.16 5.37 5.10
CA GLN A 388 -33.97 4.55 5.33
C GLN A 388 -33.38 4.80 6.71
N SER A 389 -33.34 6.05 7.19
CA SER A 389 -32.78 6.40 8.50
C SER A 389 -33.49 5.73 9.69
N ALA A 390 -34.76 5.35 9.52
CA ALA A 390 -35.51 4.61 10.54
C ALA A 390 -35.12 3.12 10.61
N THR A 391 -34.52 2.58 9.54
CA THR A 391 -34.17 1.15 9.44
C THR A 391 -32.99 0.76 10.32
N VAL A 392 -32.95 -0.52 10.70
CA VAL A 392 -31.81 -1.11 11.43
C VAL A 392 -30.54 -1.08 10.57
N ALA A 393 -30.66 -1.30 9.26
CA ALA A 393 -29.53 -1.31 8.34
C ALA A 393 -28.79 0.02 8.31
N PHE A 394 -29.54 1.12 8.11
CA PHE A 394 -28.96 2.46 8.08
C PHE A 394 -28.24 2.81 9.38
N LYS A 395 -28.92 2.65 10.53
CA LYS A 395 -28.32 2.91 11.85
C LYS A 395 -27.08 2.06 12.08
N SER A 396 -27.15 0.78 11.72
CA SER A 396 -26.01 -0.13 11.89
C SER A 396 -24.80 0.26 11.06
N VAL A 397 -24.97 0.75 9.82
CA VAL A 397 -23.85 1.23 8.98
C VAL A 397 -23.30 2.54 9.52
N VAL A 398 -24.16 3.49 9.88
CA VAL A 398 -23.75 4.80 10.43
C VAL A 398 -23.02 4.67 11.77
N ASP A 399 -23.48 3.75 12.64
CA ASP A 399 -22.88 3.54 13.96
C ASP A 399 -21.61 2.68 13.90
N MET A 400 -21.36 1.97 12.80
CA MET A 400 -20.25 1.00 12.68
C MET A 400 -18.88 1.59 13.08
N PRO A 401 -18.47 2.79 12.61
CA PRO A 401 -17.19 3.39 12.99
C PRO A 401 -17.00 3.55 14.51
N SER A 402 -18.10 3.71 15.25
CA SER A 402 -18.06 3.93 16.71
C SER A 402 -18.01 2.63 17.52
N ARG A 403 -18.28 1.48 16.89
CA ARG A 403 -18.36 0.19 17.57
C ARG A 403 -17.00 -0.25 18.12
N VAL A 404 -17.03 -0.92 19.28
CA VAL A 404 -15.84 -1.46 19.94
C VAL A 404 -15.08 -2.42 19.02
N GLN A 405 -15.78 -3.17 18.18
CA GLN A 405 -15.17 -4.09 17.22
C GLN A 405 -14.32 -3.38 16.17
N MET A 406 -14.74 -2.21 15.68
CA MET A 406 -13.91 -1.41 14.77
C MET A 406 -12.66 -0.86 15.47
N ARG A 407 -12.79 -0.47 16.74
CA ARG A 407 -11.63 -0.08 17.57
C ARG A 407 -10.66 -1.26 17.78
N ASN A 408 -11.19 -2.45 18.04
CA ASN A 408 -10.39 -3.66 18.22
C ASN A 408 -9.67 -4.07 16.92
N LEU A 409 -10.37 -4.01 15.79
CA LEU A 409 -9.77 -4.22 14.47
C LEU A 409 -8.60 -3.27 14.22
N TRP A 410 -8.74 -2.01 14.65
CA TRP A 410 -7.70 -1.01 14.50
C TRP A 410 -6.47 -1.28 15.38
N LEU A 411 -6.66 -1.89 16.56
CA LEU A 411 -5.54 -2.38 17.37
C LEU A 411 -4.78 -3.52 16.69
N ILE A 412 -5.50 -4.42 16.00
CA ILE A 412 -4.89 -5.51 15.22
C ILE A 412 -4.11 -4.95 14.02
N ALA A 413 -4.71 -4.03 13.27
CA ALA A 413 -4.08 -3.40 12.11
C ALA A 413 -2.81 -2.57 12.47
N ARG A 414 -2.61 -2.24 13.74
CA ARG A 414 -1.40 -1.58 14.25
C ARG A 414 -0.25 -2.54 14.58
N ASP A 415 -0.46 -3.83 14.40
CA ASP A 415 0.57 -4.85 14.50
C ASP A 415 0.77 -5.57 13.15
N PRO A 416 1.67 -5.07 12.29
CA PRO A 416 1.96 -5.65 10.98
C PRO A 416 2.67 -7.01 11.03
N SER A 417 2.85 -7.59 12.22
CA SER A 417 3.28 -8.98 12.42
C SER A 417 2.29 -9.75 13.31
N TYR A 418 1.02 -9.34 13.34
CA TYR A 418 -0.04 -10.04 14.04
C TYR A 418 -0.28 -11.42 13.39
N SER A 419 0.26 -12.46 14.03
CA SER A 419 0.18 -13.86 13.61
C SER A 419 -0.06 -14.77 14.79
#